data_AF-A0A4Z0CBG0-F1
#
_entry.id   AF-A0A4Z0CBG0-F1
#
_cell.length_a   1.000
_cell.length_b   1.000
_cell.length_c   1.000
_cell.angle_alpha   90.00
_cell.angle_beta   90.00
_cell.angle_gamma   90.00
#
_symmetry.space_group_name_H-M   'P 1'
#
loop_
_entity.id
_entity.type
_entity.pdbx_description
1 polymer ?
#
loop_
_entity_poly.entity_id
_entity_poly.type
_entity_poly.pdbx_seq_one_letter_code
_entity_poly.pdbx_strand_id
1 'polypeptide(L)'
;MADRQPLKSAQQDSRPRWAFPPLGTRAPGGTQTVPPPPRCWRAVSLSDLPEPGAPPPPGPDDPRRWLGATALLDLEDPRLRVRARSLTQLCKTEREKVLSVYAFVKRLPFTKPLKLQPRTARQVLDAGRGDSPDKATLLVALLRSAGIPARLHWYEFNGEVMRGLVPSLSSGGRPAVEVWAQGRWVGTDTYIFDAAYMAAARQRLKDLGWTWGYGIHREGHAIWNGLDGAWVGGSPPAEDPMVLEDHGCYDDVLAFSASEAYRKRRRPLTRSLHWNMVAPLMERAIRELRAGDGPASPPQAERETS
;
A
#
# COMPACT_ATOMS: atom_id res chain seq x y z
N MET A 1 -16.24 -63.63 15.76
CA MET A 1 -17.40 -62.94 16.38
C MET A 1 -17.31 -61.50 15.93
N ALA A 2 -17.88 -61.19 14.77
CA ALA A 2 -19.25 -60.66 14.61
C ALA A 2 -19.36 -59.26 15.27
N ASP A 3 -19.71 -58.18 14.59
CA ASP A 3 -20.54 -58.10 13.39
C ASP A 3 -20.33 -56.79 12.62
N ARG A 4 -20.48 -56.89 11.30
CA ARG A 4 -20.62 -55.76 10.37
C ARG A 4 -22.11 -55.45 10.26
N GLN A 5 -22.50 -54.18 10.14
CA GLN A 5 -23.46 -53.77 9.10
C GLN A 5 -23.58 -52.24 8.97
N PRO A 6 -23.50 -51.72 7.73
CA PRO A 6 -23.99 -50.39 7.36
C PRO A 6 -25.36 -50.48 6.65
N LEU A 7 -26.24 -49.50 6.85
CA LEU A 7 -27.43 -49.26 6.02
C LEU A 7 -27.39 -47.80 5.54
N LYS A 8 -27.17 -47.57 4.25
CA LYS A 8 -28.14 -47.38 3.15
C LYS A 8 -28.37 -45.90 2.81
N SER A 9 -27.95 -45.60 1.59
CA SER A 9 -28.37 -44.51 0.70
C SER A 9 -29.88 -44.28 0.64
N ALA A 10 -30.29 -43.01 0.60
CA ALA A 10 -31.50 -42.59 -0.08
C ALA A 10 -31.30 -41.18 -0.66
N GLN A 11 -31.21 -41.17 -1.98
CA GLN A 11 -31.27 -40.03 -2.88
C GLN A 11 -32.74 -39.65 -3.04
N GLN A 12 -33.13 -38.40 -2.80
CA GLN A 12 -34.29 -37.86 -3.51
C GLN A 12 -34.23 -36.35 -3.70
N ASP A 13 -34.17 -36.02 -4.98
CA ASP A 13 -34.28 -34.75 -5.65
C ASP A 13 -35.74 -34.27 -5.56
N SER A 14 -35.96 -33.03 -5.14
CA SER A 14 -37.29 -32.40 -5.19
C SER A 14 -37.18 -30.89 -5.39
N ARG A 15 -36.95 -30.50 -6.65
CA ARG A 15 -37.30 -29.17 -7.15
C ARG A 15 -38.78 -29.13 -7.54
N PRO A 16 -39.58 -28.15 -7.08
CA PRO A 16 -40.83 -27.83 -7.73
C PRO A 16 -40.58 -26.81 -8.86
N ARG A 17 -40.88 -27.22 -10.09
CA ARG A 17 -41.15 -26.36 -11.25
C ARG A 17 -42.62 -25.96 -11.24
N TRP A 18 -42.96 -24.67 -11.14
CA TRP A 18 -44.23 -24.09 -11.63
C TRP A 18 -43.98 -22.61 -11.97
N ALA A 19 -43.80 -22.25 -13.24
CA ALA A 19 -44.83 -21.98 -14.27
C ALA A 19 -45.40 -20.55 -14.15
N PHE A 20 -44.98 -19.69 -15.09
CA PHE A 20 -45.51 -18.35 -15.35
C PHE A 20 -46.96 -18.42 -15.87
N PRO A 21 -47.87 -17.54 -15.44
CA PRO A 21 -49.15 -17.34 -16.13
C PRO A 21 -49.01 -16.41 -17.34
N PRO A 22 -49.90 -16.54 -18.34
CA PRO A 22 -49.76 -15.94 -19.67
C PRO A 22 -50.18 -14.46 -19.74
N LEU A 23 -49.69 -13.80 -20.78
CA LEU A 23 -50.06 -12.44 -21.21
C LEU A 23 -51.57 -12.34 -21.49
N GLY A 24 -52.26 -11.62 -20.62
CA GLY A 24 -53.68 -11.27 -20.74
C GLY A 24 -53.90 -10.06 -21.66
N THR A 25 -54.63 -10.34 -22.73
CA THR A 25 -55.50 -9.50 -23.57
C THR A 25 -55.83 -8.07 -23.09
N ARG A 26 -55.63 -7.16 -24.03
CA ARG A 26 -56.04 -5.74 -24.08
C ARG A 26 -57.58 -5.62 -24.06
N ALA A 27 -58.12 -4.78 -23.20
CA ALA A 27 -59.51 -4.30 -23.24
C ALA A 27 -59.55 -2.78 -23.53
N PRO A 28 -60.67 -2.24 -24.09
CA PRO A 28 -60.68 -0.99 -24.84
C PRO A 28 -61.18 0.23 -24.02
N GLY A 29 -60.88 1.42 -24.53
CA GLY A 29 -61.75 2.60 -24.37
C GLY A 29 -61.69 3.32 -23.03
N GLY A 30 -60.59 4.04 -22.77
CA GLY A 30 -60.57 5.14 -21.80
C GLY A 30 -59.99 6.37 -22.48
N THR A 31 -60.82 7.38 -22.74
CA THR A 31 -60.43 8.71 -23.20
C THR A 31 -59.52 9.37 -22.15
N GLN A 32 -58.21 9.24 -22.33
CA GLN A 32 -57.23 10.08 -21.63
C GLN A 32 -57.22 11.45 -22.30
N THR A 33 -57.80 12.45 -21.62
CA THR A 33 -57.60 13.86 -21.92
C THR A 33 -56.15 14.22 -21.67
N VAL A 34 -55.38 14.39 -22.74
CA VAL A 34 -54.02 14.95 -22.70
C VAL A 34 -54.14 16.44 -22.33
N PRO A 35 -53.50 16.92 -21.25
CA PRO A 35 -53.51 18.35 -20.95
C PRO A 35 -52.75 19.12 -22.05
N PRO A 36 -53.20 20.32 -22.45
CA PRO A 36 -52.52 21.10 -23.47
C PRO A 36 -51.10 21.45 -23.01
N PRO A 37 -50.11 21.49 -23.93
CA PRO A 37 -48.76 21.89 -23.58
C PRO A 37 -48.79 23.34 -23.05
N PRO A 38 -48.04 23.67 -21.98
CA PRO A 38 -47.99 25.02 -21.49
C PRO A 38 -47.41 25.94 -22.57
N ARG A 39 -48.26 26.83 -23.09
CA ARG A 39 -47.85 27.99 -23.88
C ARG A 39 -47.12 28.96 -22.95
N CYS A 40 -45.79 28.82 -22.86
CA CYS A 40 -44.87 29.86 -22.44
C CYS A 40 -43.45 29.39 -22.77
N TRP A 41 -43.00 29.54 -24.02
CA TRP A 41 -41.58 29.65 -24.26
C TRP A 41 -41.18 31.04 -23.76
N ARG A 42 -40.85 31.14 -22.47
CA ARG A 42 -39.99 32.26 -22.04
C ARG A 42 -38.66 32.01 -22.70
N ALA A 43 -38.17 32.99 -23.46
CA ALA A 43 -36.78 33.04 -23.84
C ALA A 43 -35.95 32.98 -22.54
N VAL A 44 -35.32 31.83 -22.29
CA VAL A 44 -34.31 31.72 -21.24
C VAL A 44 -33.16 32.58 -21.72
N SER A 45 -32.86 33.66 -20.98
CA SER A 45 -31.71 34.50 -21.31
C SER A 45 -30.45 33.63 -21.22
N LEU A 46 -29.47 33.86 -22.09
CA LEU A 46 -28.17 33.17 -22.04
C LEU A 46 -27.45 33.34 -20.69
N SER A 47 -27.87 34.31 -19.89
CA SER A 47 -27.41 34.56 -18.51
C SER A 47 -28.08 33.70 -17.43
N ASP A 48 -29.11 32.90 -17.77
CA ASP A 48 -29.83 32.00 -16.84
C ASP A 48 -29.43 30.53 -17.01
N LEU A 49 -28.49 30.23 -17.93
CA LEU A 49 -27.86 28.92 -17.99
C LEU A 49 -26.81 28.85 -16.88
N PRO A 50 -26.81 27.82 -16.02
CA PRO A 50 -25.71 27.64 -15.09
C PRO A 50 -24.43 27.50 -15.91
N GLU A 51 -23.51 28.44 -15.71
CA GLU A 51 -22.12 28.33 -16.16
C GLU A 51 -21.65 26.88 -15.92
N PRO A 52 -20.99 26.21 -16.89
CA PRO A 52 -20.48 24.86 -16.68
C PRO A 52 -19.54 24.93 -15.49
N GLY A 53 -20.07 24.52 -14.34
CA GLY A 53 -19.40 24.66 -13.06
C GLY A 53 -18.04 24.02 -13.22
N ALA A 54 -17.00 24.80 -12.97
CA ALA A 54 -15.68 24.25 -12.72
C ALA A 54 -15.86 23.00 -11.84
N PRO A 55 -15.21 21.87 -12.16
CA PRO A 55 -15.34 20.66 -11.36
C PRO A 55 -15.18 21.06 -9.90
N PRO A 56 -16.07 20.59 -9.01
CA PRO A 56 -16.06 21.02 -7.62
C PRO A 56 -14.63 20.90 -7.10
N PRO A 57 -14.14 21.89 -6.32
CA PRO A 57 -12.81 21.80 -5.72
C PRO A 57 -12.69 20.43 -5.05
N PRO A 58 -11.54 19.73 -5.14
CA PRO A 58 -11.41 18.34 -4.74
C PRO A 58 -12.03 18.18 -3.35
N GLY A 59 -13.18 17.49 -3.31
CA GLY A 59 -13.95 17.30 -2.09
C GLY A 59 -13.14 16.52 -1.05
N PRO A 60 -13.69 16.34 0.17
CA PRO A 60 -13.07 15.50 1.18
C PRO A 60 -12.70 14.15 0.55
N ASP A 61 -11.43 13.78 0.74
CA ASP A 61 -10.77 12.62 0.14
C ASP A 61 -11.56 11.32 0.35
N ASP A 62 -12.49 11.04 -0.59
CA ASP A 62 -13.42 9.91 -0.49
C ASP A 62 -12.61 8.60 -0.46
N PRO A 63 -12.68 7.83 0.64
CA PRO A 63 -11.90 6.61 0.78
C PRO A 63 -12.21 5.61 -0.34
N ARG A 64 -13.42 5.62 -0.92
CA ARG A 64 -13.81 4.69 -1.99
C ARG A 64 -12.95 4.82 -3.25
N ARG A 65 -12.31 5.97 -3.50
CA ARG A 65 -11.39 6.13 -4.64
C ARG A 65 -10.15 5.23 -4.53
N TRP A 66 -9.78 4.87 -3.29
CA TRP A 66 -8.59 4.07 -2.99
C TRP A 66 -8.88 2.57 -2.90
N LEU A 67 -9.93 2.10 -3.57
CA LEU A 67 -10.26 0.66 -3.71
C LEU A 67 -9.88 0.11 -5.09
N GLY A 68 -9.60 0.99 -6.06
CA GLY A 68 -9.34 0.61 -7.45
C GLY A 68 -8.02 -0.17 -7.65
N ALA A 69 -7.98 -0.94 -8.74
CA ALA A 69 -6.76 -1.59 -9.20
C ALA A 69 -5.89 -0.64 -10.04
N THR A 70 -4.61 -0.94 -10.10
CA THR A 70 -3.65 -0.35 -11.03
C THR A 70 -2.80 -1.44 -11.68
N ALA A 71 -1.94 -1.08 -12.64
CA ALA A 71 -1.02 -2.02 -13.27
C ALA A 71 -0.06 -2.71 -12.28
N LEU A 72 0.36 -2.03 -11.21
CA LEU A 72 1.21 -2.66 -10.18
C LEU A 72 0.41 -3.43 -9.13
N LEU A 73 -0.80 -3.00 -8.80
CA LEU A 73 -1.61 -3.66 -7.78
C LEU A 73 -2.28 -4.94 -8.29
N ASP A 74 -2.71 -4.95 -9.56
CA ASP A 74 -3.24 -6.12 -10.27
C ASP A 74 -4.25 -6.95 -9.45
N LEU A 75 -5.30 -6.29 -8.95
CA LEU A 75 -6.26 -6.89 -8.00
C LEU A 75 -7.10 -8.04 -8.58
N GLU A 76 -7.05 -8.23 -9.90
CA GLU A 76 -7.75 -9.31 -10.60
C GLU A 76 -6.97 -10.64 -10.56
N ASP A 77 -5.67 -10.61 -10.25
CA ASP A 77 -4.84 -11.82 -10.19
C ASP A 77 -5.42 -12.87 -9.21
N PRO A 78 -5.72 -14.10 -9.68
CA PRO A 78 -6.36 -15.12 -8.86
C PRO A 78 -5.57 -15.47 -7.59
N ARG A 79 -4.23 -15.46 -7.66
CA ARG A 79 -3.40 -15.85 -6.53
C ARG A 79 -3.31 -14.73 -5.49
N LEU A 80 -3.35 -13.45 -5.88
CA LEU A 80 -3.51 -12.32 -4.95
C LEU A 80 -4.86 -12.39 -4.23
N ARG A 81 -5.95 -12.64 -4.97
CA ARG A 81 -7.30 -12.81 -4.39
C ARG A 81 -7.38 -13.96 -3.40
N VAL A 82 -6.84 -15.12 -3.76
CA VAL A 82 -6.75 -16.28 -2.86
C VAL A 82 -5.93 -15.93 -1.62
N ARG A 83 -4.81 -15.22 -1.77
CA ARG A 83 -3.99 -14.79 -0.63
C ARG A 83 -4.76 -13.82 0.28
N ALA A 84 -5.35 -12.77 -0.27
CA ALA A 84 -6.14 -11.79 0.49
C ALA A 84 -7.29 -12.48 1.24
N ARG A 85 -8.04 -13.36 0.57
CA ARG A 85 -9.11 -14.15 1.20
C ARG A 85 -8.57 -15.05 2.31
N SER A 86 -7.46 -15.77 2.09
CA SER A 86 -6.87 -16.65 3.11
C SER A 86 -6.47 -15.90 4.39
N LEU A 87 -6.01 -14.65 4.25
CA LEU A 87 -5.61 -13.80 5.37
C LEU A 87 -6.80 -13.22 6.14
N THR A 88 -7.93 -13.03 5.47
CA THR A 88 -9.04 -12.21 6.00
C THR A 88 -10.34 -12.98 6.26
N GLN A 89 -10.47 -14.22 5.77
CA GLN A 89 -11.71 -15.01 5.85
C GLN A 89 -12.20 -15.30 7.28
N LEU A 90 -11.30 -15.33 8.27
CA LEU A 90 -11.65 -15.55 9.68
C LEU A 90 -11.71 -14.25 10.50
N CYS A 91 -11.41 -13.10 9.90
CA CYS A 91 -11.44 -11.82 10.58
C CYS A 91 -12.89 -11.31 10.70
N LYS A 92 -13.27 -10.90 11.90
CA LYS A 92 -14.60 -10.38 12.23
C LYS A 92 -14.68 -8.86 12.09
N THR A 93 -13.55 -8.17 12.23
CA THR A 93 -13.48 -6.70 12.16
C THR A 93 -12.55 -6.23 11.05
N GLU A 94 -12.75 -5.01 10.56
CA GLU A 94 -11.84 -4.40 9.58
C GLU A 94 -10.42 -4.29 10.14
N ARG A 95 -10.29 -3.93 11.43
CA ARG A 95 -9.00 -3.87 12.12
C ARG A 95 -8.27 -5.21 12.10
N GLU A 96 -8.97 -6.32 12.36
CA GLU A 96 -8.38 -7.66 12.28
C GLU A 96 -7.90 -7.97 10.87
N LYS A 97 -8.66 -7.60 9.83
CA LYS A 97 -8.23 -7.76 8.44
C LYS A 97 -6.97 -6.96 8.15
N VAL A 98 -6.93 -5.67 8.53
CA VAL A 98 -5.76 -4.79 8.39
C VAL A 98 -4.55 -5.42 9.05
N LEU A 99 -4.67 -5.82 10.32
CA LEU A 99 -3.56 -6.39 11.09
C LEU A 99 -3.09 -7.73 10.55
N SER A 100 -4.00 -8.58 10.07
CA SER A 100 -3.65 -9.87 9.45
C SER A 100 -2.82 -9.66 8.18
N VAL A 101 -3.26 -8.76 7.30
CA VAL A 101 -2.54 -8.42 6.06
C VAL A 101 -1.20 -7.73 6.37
N TYR A 102 -1.20 -6.76 7.28
CA TYR A 102 0.00 -6.08 7.75
C TYR A 102 1.03 -7.09 8.30
N ALA A 103 0.61 -8.00 9.19
CA ALA A 103 1.49 -8.98 9.81
C ALA A 103 2.07 -9.96 8.78
N PHE A 104 1.32 -10.29 7.72
CA PHE A 104 1.84 -11.06 6.60
C PHE A 104 2.97 -10.31 5.86
N VAL A 105 2.74 -9.06 5.45
CA VAL A 105 3.73 -8.27 4.72
C VAL A 105 4.95 -7.92 5.58
N LYS A 106 4.74 -7.54 6.84
CA LYS A 106 5.78 -7.25 7.83
C LYS A 106 6.79 -8.38 7.96
N ARG A 107 6.32 -9.64 7.94
CA ARG A 107 7.15 -10.85 8.04
C ARG A 107 8.01 -11.13 6.81
N LEU A 108 7.67 -10.58 5.64
CA LEU A 108 8.51 -10.74 4.46
C LEU A 108 9.87 -10.09 4.70
N PRO A 109 11.00 -10.79 4.44
CA PRO A 109 12.32 -10.22 4.62
C PRO A 109 12.49 -8.92 3.83
N PHE A 110 13.05 -7.91 4.50
CA PHE A 110 13.55 -6.72 3.84
C PHE A 110 14.83 -7.08 3.06
N THR A 111 14.85 -6.74 1.77
CA THR A 111 15.96 -6.99 0.84
C THR A 111 16.00 -5.87 -0.18
N LYS A 112 17.16 -5.57 -0.77
CA LYS A 112 17.33 -4.62 -1.86
C LYS A 112 17.74 -5.36 -3.15
N PRO A 113 16.79 -6.02 -3.86
CA PRO A 113 17.10 -6.68 -5.12
C PRO A 113 17.43 -5.65 -6.21
N LEU A 114 18.33 -6.01 -7.11
CA LEU A 114 18.53 -5.32 -8.38
C LEU A 114 17.26 -5.44 -9.21
N LYS A 115 16.69 -4.30 -9.64
CA LYS A 115 15.50 -4.29 -10.49
C LYS A 115 15.52 -3.11 -11.45
N LEU A 116 15.16 -3.36 -12.71
CA LEU A 116 15.06 -2.33 -13.74
C LEU A 116 13.70 -1.62 -13.73
N GLN A 117 12.68 -2.29 -13.21
CA GLN A 117 11.32 -1.80 -13.13
C GLN A 117 10.69 -2.13 -11.76
N PRO A 118 9.68 -1.37 -11.31
CA PRO A 118 8.87 -1.74 -10.15
C PRO A 118 8.21 -3.10 -10.33
N ARG A 119 8.09 -3.86 -9.25
CA ARG A 119 7.42 -5.18 -9.28
C ARG A 119 5.93 -5.04 -9.02
N THR A 120 5.12 -5.87 -9.67
CA THR A 120 3.70 -5.98 -9.36
C THR A 120 3.49 -6.69 -8.01
N ALA A 121 2.32 -6.51 -7.38
CA ALA A 121 1.99 -7.19 -6.13
C ALA A 121 2.11 -8.72 -6.25
N ARG A 122 1.72 -9.30 -7.39
CA ARG A 122 1.89 -10.73 -7.71
C ARG A 122 3.36 -11.14 -7.67
N GLN A 123 4.24 -10.38 -8.33
CA GLN A 123 5.68 -10.65 -8.36
C GLN A 123 6.32 -10.54 -6.97
N VAL A 124 5.90 -9.57 -6.15
CA VAL A 124 6.38 -9.44 -4.77
C VAL A 124 5.89 -10.64 -3.93
N LEU A 125 4.64 -11.06 -4.11
CA LEU A 125 4.08 -12.23 -3.43
C LEU A 125 4.80 -13.54 -3.80
N ASP A 126 5.14 -13.74 -5.08
CA ASP A 126 5.95 -14.89 -5.52
C ASP A 126 7.38 -14.85 -4.96
N ALA A 127 8.00 -13.67 -4.94
CA ALA A 127 9.37 -13.54 -4.44
C ALA A 127 9.49 -13.74 -2.93
N GLY A 128 8.42 -13.49 -2.17
CA GLY A 128 8.41 -13.64 -0.70
C GLY A 128 9.33 -12.67 0.04
N ARG A 129 9.82 -11.62 -0.61
CA ARG A 129 10.76 -10.61 -0.07
C ARG A 129 10.75 -9.33 -0.92
N GLY A 130 11.17 -8.20 -0.35
CA GLY A 130 11.30 -6.97 -1.11
C GLY A 130 11.81 -5.77 -0.33
N ASP A 131 12.03 -4.67 -1.05
CA ASP A 131 12.37 -3.38 -0.47
C ASP A 131 11.10 -2.61 -0.07
N SER A 132 11.24 -1.35 0.38
CA SER A 132 10.10 -0.58 0.87
C SER A 132 8.97 -0.42 -0.15
N PRO A 133 9.21 -0.04 -1.43
CA PRO A 133 8.11 0.11 -2.38
C PRO A 133 7.46 -1.23 -2.76
N ASP A 134 8.24 -2.31 -2.86
CA ASP A 134 7.69 -3.64 -3.17
C ASP A 134 6.72 -4.10 -2.07
N LYS A 135 7.13 -3.96 -0.80
CA LYS A 135 6.28 -4.33 0.33
C LYS A 135 5.05 -3.42 0.44
N ALA A 136 5.19 -2.14 0.10
CA ALA A 136 4.06 -1.19 0.05
C ALA A 136 3.02 -1.60 -0.99
N THR A 137 3.47 -1.90 -2.21
CA THR A 137 2.63 -2.37 -3.33
C THR A 137 1.85 -3.62 -2.94
N LEU A 138 2.51 -4.62 -2.32
CA LEU A 138 1.83 -5.83 -1.88
C LEU A 138 0.83 -5.56 -0.74
N LEU A 139 1.20 -4.70 0.22
CA LEU A 139 0.31 -4.33 1.34
C LEU A 139 -0.96 -3.66 0.83
N VAL A 140 -0.83 -2.64 -0.02
CA VAL A 140 -1.98 -1.94 -0.61
C VAL A 140 -2.83 -2.89 -1.44
N ALA A 141 -2.23 -3.74 -2.28
CA ALA A 141 -2.98 -4.67 -3.12
C ALA A 141 -3.81 -5.66 -2.29
N LEU A 142 -3.25 -6.23 -1.22
CA LEU A 142 -3.97 -7.16 -0.35
C LEU A 142 -5.06 -6.48 0.47
N LEU A 143 -4.83 -5.25 0.93
CA LEU A 143 -5.84 -4.45 1.65
C LEU A 143 -7.02 -4.09 0.74
N ARG A 144 -6.74 -3.55 -0.45
CA ARG A 144 -7.78 -3.23 -1.45
C ARG A 144 -8.54 -4.47 -1.90
N SER A 145 -7.85 -5.60 -2.09
CA SER A 145 -8.49 -6.90 -2.37
C SER A 145 -9.41 -7.40 -1.24
N ALA A 146 -9.18 -6.95 -0.01
CA ALA A 146 -10.02 -7.24 1.15
C ALA A 146 -11.15 -6.21 1.36
N GLY A 147 -11.30 -5.24 0.43
CA GLY A 147 -12.29 -4.16 0.51
C GLY A 147 -11.89 -3.00 1.42
N ILE A 148 -10.60 -2.89 1.78
CA ILE A 148 -10.10 -1.86 2.70
C ILE A 148 -9.42 -0.77 1.87
N PRO A 149 -9.91 0.49 1.92
CA PRO A 149 -9.26 1.59 1.24
C PRO A 149 -7.83 1.81 1.77
N ALA A 150 -6.86 1.81 0.86
CA ALA A 150 -5.46 1.97 1.21
C ALA A 150 -4.70 2.71 0.12
N ARG A 151 -3.72 3.53 0.50
CA ARG A 151 -2.94 4.36 -0.42
C ARG A 151 -1.48 4.46 -0.01
N LEU A 152 -0.63 4.87 -0.95
CA LEU A 152 0.75 5.22 -0.65
C LEU A 152 0.83 6.71 -0.32
N HIS A 153 1.55 7.05 0.75
CA HIS A 153 1.95 8.43 1.03
C HIS A 153 3.47 8.50 0.92
N TRP A 154 4.00 9.33 0.03
CA TRP A 154 5.42 9.33 -0.25
C TRP A 154 6.14 10.48 0.45
N TYR A 155 7.22 10.15 1.16
CA TYR A 155 8.07 11.12 1.84
C TYR A 155 9.52 11.00 1.35
N GLU A 156 10.19 12.13 1.26
CA GLU A 156 11.65 12.19 1.15
C GLU A 156 12.24 12.41 2.55
N PHE A 157 13.27 11.64 2.87
CA PHE A 157 13.99 11.73 4.12
C PHE A 157 15.44 12.18 3.90
N ASN A 158 16.01 12.78 4.94
CA ASN A 158 17.44 13.02 5.04
C ASN A 158 18.19 11.69 4.93
N GLY A 159 19.25 11.66 4.11
CA GLY A 159 20.02 10.45 3.87
C GLY A 159 20.77 9.93 5.10
N GLU A 160 20.88 10.71 6.18
CA GLU A 160 21.35 10.25 7.50
C GLU A 160 20.57 9.03 7.99
N VAL A 161 19.27 8.94 7.69
CA VAL A 161 18.44 7.77 8.02
C VAL A 161 19.00 6.49 7.40
N MET A 162 19.70 6.57 6.27
CA MET A 162 20.30 5.44 5.55
C MET A 162 21.76 5.17 5.93
N ARG A 163 22.32 5.92 6.90
CA ARG A 163 23.67 5.69 7.43
C ARG A 163 23.83 4.23 7.86
N GLY A 164 24.92 3.59 7.45
CA GLY A 164 25.19 2.17 7.69
C GLY A 164 24.65 1.21 6.62
N LEU A 165 23.77 1.67 5.72
CA LEU A 165 23.36 0.91 4.53
C LEU A 165 23.99 1.44 3.25
N VAL A 166 24.04 2.77 3.12
CA VAL A 166 24.60 3.47 1.95
C VAL A 166 25.47 4.62 2.46
N PRO A 167 26.75 4.70 2.04
CA PRO A 167 27.61 5.81 2.40
C PRO A 167 27.18 7.09 1.67
N SER A 168 27.24 8.22 2.38
CA SER A 168 27.14 9.57 1.81
C SER A 168 25.90 9.83 0.94
N LEU A 169 24.75 9.28 1.32
CA LEU A 169 23.48 9.60 0.68
C LEU A 169 22.98 10.95 1.21
N SER A 170 22.64 11.89 0.31
CA SER A 170 22.09 13.19 0.73
C SER A 170 20.60 13.11 1.10
N SER A 171 19.83 12.30 0.36
CA SER A 171 18.39 12.13 0.58
C SER A 171 17.89 10.82 -0.02
N GLY A 172 16.82 10.27 0.54
CA GLY A 172 16.20 9.03 0.07
C GLY A 172 14.70 9.03 0.30
N GLY A 173 13.96 8.49 -0.68
CA GLY A 173 12.50 8.47 -0.65
C GLY A 173 11.98 7.09 -0.28
N ARG A 174 10.92 7.04 0.52
CA ARG A 174 10.20 5.79 0.82
C ARG A 174 8.69 6.05 1.00
N PRO A 175 7.85 5.07 0.63
CA PRO A 175 6.42 5.17 0.86
C PRO A 175 6.06 4.75 2.30
N ALA A 176 5.11 5.47 2.88
CA ALA A 176 4.24 4.99 3.94
C ALA A 176 2.96 4.42 3.32
N VAL A 177 2.27 3.56 4.05
CA VAL A 177 0.93 3.09 3.69
C VAL A 177 -0.08 3.72 4.64
N GLU A 178 -1.12 4.32 4.09
CA GLU A 178 -2.27 4.80 4.85
C GLU A 178 -3.48 3.92 4.57
N VAL A 179 -4.22 3.59 5.63
CA VAL A 179 -5.48 2.84 5.54
C VAL A 179 -6.61 3.70 6.06
N TRP A 180 -7.79 3.56 5.45
CA TRP A 180 -8.99 4.16 6.00
C TRP A 180 -9.55 3.25 7.08
N ALA A 181 -9.52 3.70 8.33
CA ALA A 181 -10.06 2.96 9.47
C ALA A 181 -10.71 3.94 10.44
N GLN A 182 -11.89 3.56 10.98
CA GLN A 182 -12.60 4.37 11.99
C GLN A 182 -12.87 5.82 11.55
N GLY A 183 -13.16 6.04 10.26
CA GLY A 183 -13.49 7.35 9.73
C GLY A 183 -12.30 8.30 9.54
N ARG A 184 -11.06 7.80 9.58
CA ARG A 184 -9.85 8.58 9.31
C ARG A 184 -8.78 7.77 8.60
N TRP A 185 -7.80 8.46 8.03
CA TRP A 185 -6.57 7.84 7.53
C TRP A 185 -5.61 7.55 8.67
N VAL A 186 -5.06 6.34 8.69
CA VAL A 186 -4.04 5.90 9.66
C VAL A 186 -2.84 5.37 8.90
N GLY A 187 -1.68 6.01 9.10
CA GLY A 187 -0.45 5.72 8.38
C GLY A 187 0.52 4.81 9.14
N THR A 188 1.28 4.01 8.40
CA THR A 188 2.48 3.35 8.93
C THR A 188 3.53 3.09 7.85
N ASP A 189 4.80 3.15 8.24
CA ASP A 189 5.94 2.64 7.47
C ASP A 189 6.62 1.44 8.16
N THR A 190 6.08 0.97 9.29
CA THR A 190 6.68 -0.12 10.08
C THR A 190 6.67 -1.46 9.36
N TYR A 191 5.87 -1.62 8.31
CA TYR A 191 5.85 -2.82 7.47
C TYR A 191 7.17 -3.05 6.73
N ILE A 192 7.99 -2.01 6.52
CA ILE A 192 9.19 -2.05 5.66
C ILE A 192 10.18 -3.11 6.16
N PHE A 193 10.55 -3.06 7.43
CA PHE A 193 11.61 -3.90 7.99
C PHE A 193 11.03 -5.11 8.73
N ASP A 194 11.53 -6.32 8.48
CA ASP A 194 11.13 -7.49 9.27
C ASP A 194 11.68 -7.44 10.71
N ALA A 195 11.16 -8.31 11.58
CA ALA A 195 11.51 -8.31 13.00
C ALA A 195 13.01 -8.56 13.26
N ALA A 196 13.63 -9.48 12.49
CA ALA A 196 15.05 -9.80 12.64
C ALA A 196 15.92 -8.59 12.24
N TYR A 197 15.58 -7.94 11.12
CA TYR A 197 16.24 -6.71 10.72
C TYR A 197 16.11 -5.61 11.79
N MET A 198 14.90 -5.36 12.29
CA MET A 198 14.64 -4.31 13.28
C MET A 198 15.45 -4.52 14.57
N ALA A 199 15.50 -5.76 15.06
CA ALA A 199 16.26 -6.09 16.27
C ALA A 199 17.75 -5.82 16.09
N ALA A 200 18.33 -6.31 14.99
CA ALA A 200 19.74 -6.12 14.69
C ALA A 200 20.10 -4.65 14.45
N ALA A 201 19.29 -3.92 13.67
CA ALA A 201 19.46 -2.48 13.42
C ALA A 201 19.47 -1.69 14.73
N ARG A 202 18.52 -1.95 15.63
CA ARG A 202 18.44 -1.25 16.93
C ARG A 202 19.64 -1.55 17.82
N GLN A 203 20.05 -2.81 17.89
CA GLN A 203 21.24 -3.16 18.68
C GLN A 203 22.46 -2.42 18.14
N ARG A 204 22.64 -2.43 16.82
CA ARG A 204 23.76 -1.74 16.18
C ARG A 204 23.72 -0.23 16.40
N LEU A 205 22.55 0.41 16.38
CA LEU A 205 22.40 1.83 16.72
C LEU A 205 22.79 2.11 18.18
N LYS A 206 22.41 1.24 19.12
CA LYS A 206 22.82 1.35 20.53
C LYS A 206 24.33 1.23 20.69
N ASP A 207 24.94 0.21 20.08
CA ASP A 207 26.38 -0.02 20.17
C ASP A 207 27.20 1.14 19.62
N LEU A 208 26.70 1.80 18.57
CA LEU A 208 27.35 2.94 17.92
C LEU A 208 26.99 4.29 18.55
N GLY A 209 26.04 4.34 19.49
CA GLY A 209 25.53 5.58 20.07
C GLY A 209 24.78 6.46 19.05
N TRP A 210 24.25 5.89 17.96
CA TRP A 210 23.53 6.64 16.93
C TRP A 210 22.03 6.70 17.21
N THR A 211 21.42 7.82 16.84
CA THR A 211 19.97 8.05 16.96
C THR A 211 19.21 7.55 15.73
N TRP A 212 19.75 7.81 14.53
CA TRP A 212 19.23 7.32 13.25
C TRP A 212 20.29 6.53 12.47
N GLY A 213 19.81 5.60 11.65
CA GLY A 213 20.63 4.81 10.74
C GLY A 213 19.90 3.51 10.39
N TYR A 214 20.43 2.77 9.41
CA TYR A 214 19.83 1.53 8.94
C TYR A 214 18.34 1.65 8.57
N GLY A 215 17.90 2.83 8.16
CA GLY A 215 16.52 3.12 7.79
C GLY A 215 15.56 3.39 8.95
N ILE A 216 16.04 3.43 10.20
CA ILE A 216 15.19 3.51 11.41
C ILE A 216 15.73 4.52 12.43
N HIS A 217 14.84 4.96 13.33
CA HIS A 217 15.20 5.59 14.59
C HIS A 217 15.42 4.52 15.67
N ARG A 218 16.38 4.76 16.57
CA ARG A 218 16.74 3.84 17.67
C ARG A 218 15.53 3.46 18.53
N GLU A 219 14.69 4.45 18.85
CA GLU A 219 13.46 4.30 19.63
C GLU A 219 12.19 4.34 18.74
N GLY A 220 12.32 4.08 17.43
CA GLY A 220 11.18 4.08 16.52
C GLY A 220 10.11 3.05 16.88
N HIS A 221 8.97 3.07 16.19
CA HIS A 221 7.98 2.00 16.32
C HIS A 221 8.43 0.73 15.57
N ALA A 222 8.20 -0.44 16.17
CA ALA A 222 8.48 -1.73 15.53
C ALA A 222 7.25 -2.40 14.94
N ILE A 223 6.10 -2.21 15.59
CA ILE A 223 4.83 -2.88 15.31
C ILE A 223 3.74 -1.81 15.27
N TRP A 224 2.76 -2.03 14.42
CA TRP A 224 1.57 -1.18 14.29
C TRP A 224 0.34 -1.85 14.91
N ASN A 225 -0.49 -1.06 15.60
CA ASN A 225 -1.70 -1.54 16.30
C ASN A 225 -2.98 -1.45 15.44
N GLY A 226 -2.90 -0.87 14.23
CA GLY A 226 -4.03 -0.69 13.31
C GLY A 226 -5.04 0.38 13.75
N LEU A 227 -4.71 1.19 14.76
CA LEU A 227 -5.53 2.27 15.31
C LEU A 227 -4.84 3.61 15.11
N ASP A 228 -3.58 3.70 15.52
CA ASP A 228 -2.82 4.95 15.55
C ASP A 228 -1.67 4.91 14.56
N GLY A 229 -1.13 6.07 14.20
CA GLY A 229 0.06 6.11 13.36
C GLY A 229 1.22 5.37 14.02
N ALA A 230 1.99 4.59 13.25
CA ALA A 230 3.21 3.96 13.74
C ALA A 230 4.33 4.12 12.75
N TRP A 231 5.46 4.66 13.21
CA TRP A 231 6.54 5.15 12.37
C TRP A 231 7.89 4.62 12.83
N VAL A 232 8.68 4.06 11.92
CA VAL A 232 10.05 3.61 12.26
C VAL A 232 10.98 4.77 12.58
N GLY A 233 10.63 6.00 12.17
CA GLY A 233 11.27 7.26 12.59
C GLY A 233 10.95 7.68 14.03
N GLY A 234 9.96 7.04 14.68
CA GLY A 234 9.53 7.35 16.06
C GLY A 234 8.41 8.37 16.14
N SER A 235 8.39 9.36 15.26
CA SER A 235 7.38 10.42 15.21
C SER A 235 6.55 10.36 13.93
N PRO A 236 5.34 10.96 13.90
CA PRO A 236 4.60 11.20 12.68
C PRO A 236 5.43 12.00 11.66
N PRO A 237 5.27 11.79 10.33
CA PRO A 237 6.06 12.48 9.31
C PRO A 237 6.03 14.01 9.39
N ALA A 238 4.91 14.59 9.84
CA ALA A 238 4.79 16.04 10.02
C ALA A 238 5.66 16.61 11.16
N GLU A 239 6.09 15.76 12.09
CA GLU A 239 6.91 16.10 13.26
C GLU A 239 8.30 15.44 13.21
N ASP A 240 8.57 14.60 12.21
CA ASP A 240 9.83 13.87 12.08
C ASP A 240 10.91 14.79 11.47
N PRO A 241 11.98 15.12 12.21
CA PRO A 241 13.03 16.02 11.74
C PRO A 241 13.81 15.47 10.54
N MET A 242 13.68 14.17 10.26
CA MET A 242 14.31 13.55 9.10
C MET A 242 13.48 13.69 7.83
N VAL A 243 12.21 14.11 7.89
CA VAL A 243 11.40 14.35 6.69
C VAL A 243 11.80 15.68 6.06
N LEU A 244 12.23 15.62 4.79
CA LEU A 244 12.60 16.78 4.00
C LEU A 244 11.41 17.31 3.19
N GLU A 245 10.66 16.40 2.57
CA GLU A 245 9.55 16.74 1.68
C GLU A 245 8.42 15.71 1.82
N ASP A 246 7.19 16.21 1.85
CA ASP A 246 5.97 15.44 1.68
C ASP A 246 5.51 15.56 0.22
N HIS A 247 5.45 14.43 -0.49
CA HIS A 247 5.03 14.38 -1.88
C HIS A 247 3.55 14.03 -2.07
N GLY A 248 2.81 13.80 -0.99
CA GLY A 248 1.41 13.47 -0.99
C GLY A 248 1.11 12.01 -1.32
N CYS A 249 -0.15 11.77 -1.67
CA CYS A 249 -0.72 10.44 -1.79
C CYS A 249 -0.86 9.97 -3.25
N TYR A 250 -0.55 8.70 -3.48
CA TYR A 250 -0.55 8.04 -4.80
C TYR A 250 -1.20 6.66 -4.73
N ASP A 251 -1.73 6.20 -5.87
CA ASP A 251 -2.31 4.86 -5.98
C ASP A 251 -1.26 3.76 -5.88
N ASP A 252 -0.12 3.97 -6.53
CA ASP A 252 1.01 3.05 -6.51
C ASP A 252 2.35 3.76 -6.77
N VAL A 253 3.41 2.96 -6.78
CA VAL A 253 4.80 3.41 -6.99
C VAL A 253 5.01 3.94 -8.42
N LEU A 254 4.27 3.42 -9.40
CA LEU A 254 4.39 3.85 -10.79
C LEU A 254 3.77 5.24 -10.98
N ALA A 255 2.63 5.51 -10.36
CA ALA A 255 2.00 6.82 -10.32
C ALA A 255 2.92 7.87 -9.67
N PHE A 256 3.59 7.53 -8.56
CA PHE A 256 4.60 8.41 -7.98
C PHE A 256 5.78 8.65 -8.94
N SER A 257 6.30 7.58 -9.58
CA SER A 257 7.42 7.67 -10.51
C SER A 257 7.11 8.52 -11.76
N ALA A 258 5.84 8.59 -12.19
CA ALA A 258 5.39 9.42 -13.30
C ALA A 258 5.09 10.88 -12.90
N SER A 259 4.98 11.16 -11.60
CA SER A 259 4.58 12.47 -11.08
C SER A 259 5.58 13.58 -11.38
N GLU A 260 5.11 14.83 -11.36
CA GLU A 260 6.01 15.98 -11.42
C GLU A 260 6.94 16.07 -10.21
N ALA A 261 6.50 15.63 -9.03
CA ALA A 261 7.32 15.60 -7.83
C ALA A 261 8.59 14.77 -8.06
N TYR A 262 8.44 13.58 -8.67
CA TYR A 262 9.57 12.75 -9.05
C TYR A 262 10.44 13.38 -10.17
N ARG A 263 9.82 14.01 -11.17
CA ARG A 263 10.51 14.60 -12.34
C ARG A 263 11.26 15.90 -12.03
N LYS A 264 10.70 16.78 -11.18
CA LYS A 264 11.27 18.10 -10.80
C LYS A 264 12.66 17.98 -10.19
N ARG A 265 13.00 16.81 -9.64
CA ARG A 265 14.30 16.53 -9.04
C ARG A 265 15.43 16.21 -10.05
N ARG A 266 15.16 16.04 -11.38
CA ARG A 266 16.05 15.88 -12.60
C ARG A 266 17.26 14.89 -12.48
N ARG A 267 17.87 14.22 -13.48
CA ARG A 267 17.59 13.72 -14.86
C ARG A 267 17.16 12.23 -14.75
N PRO A 268 16.20 11.75 -15.57
CA PRO A 268 15.51 10.47 -15.37
C PRO A 268 16.37 9.19 -15.34
N LEU A 269 17.56 9.17 -15.94
CA LEU A 269 18.41 7.98 -16.02
C LEU A 269 19.30 7.74 -14.79
N THR A 270 19.50 8.73 -13.91
CA THR A 270 20.57 8.64 -12.91
C THR A 270 20.15 7.99 -11.59
N ARG A 271 18.87 8.11 -11.15
CA ARG A 271 18.46 7.66 -9.80
C ARG A 271 18.14 6.17 -9.71
N SER A 272 17.38 5.58 -10.65
CA SER A 272 17.15 4.12 -10.68
C SER A 272 18.45 3.36 -10.92
N LEU A 273 19.34 3.92 -11.76
CA LEU A 273 20.68 3.39 -11.96
C LEU A 273 21.53 3.52 -10.69
N HIS A 274 21.50 4.68 -10.01
CA HIS A 274 22.18 4.87 -8.73
C HIS A 274 21.70 3.89 -7.66
N TRP A 275 20.38 3.69 -7.51
CA TRP A 275 19.84 2.72 -6.55
C TRP A 275 20.22 1.28 -6.88
N ASN A 276 20.34 0.94 -8.17
CA ASN A 276 20.88 -0.35 -8.59
C ASN A 276 22.39 -0.46 -8.34
N MET A 277 23.16 0.62 -8.48
CA MET A 277 24.59 0.62 -8.15
C MET A 277 24.85 0.39 -6.66
N VAL A 278 24.02 0.96 -5.78
CA VAL A 278 24.16 0.78 -4.32
C VAL A 278 23.45 -0.47 -3.78
N ALA A 279 22.61 -1.15 -4.57
CA ALA A 279 21.87 -2.32 -4.13
C ALA A 279 22.75 -3.47 -3.62
N PRO A 280 23.86 -3.86 -4.28
CA PRO A 280 24.75 -4.91 -3.76
C PRO A 280 25.40 -4.52 -2.43
N LEU A 281 25.73 -3.24 -2.26
CA LEU A 281 26.27 -2.71 -1.01
C LEU A 281 25.23 -2.77 0.11
N MET A 282 23.99 -2.36 -0.16
CA MET A 282 22.89 -2.46 0.79
C MET A 282 22.62 -3.92 1.18
N GLU A 283 22.57 -4.84 0.22
CA GLU A 283 22.39 -6.27 0.49
C GLU A 283 23.51 -6.84 1.37
N ARG A 284 24.76 -6.44 1.11
CA ARG A 284 25.89 -6.81 1.96
C ARG A 284 25.70 -6.28 3.38
N ALA A 285 25.37 -4.99 3.54
CA ALA A 285 25.14 -4.38 4.85
C ALA A 285 23.95 -5.01 5.59
N ILE A 286 22.85 -5.34 4.89
CA ILE A 286 21.69 -6.03 5.45
C ILE A 286 22.09 -7.42 5.96
N ARG A 287 22.91 -8.16 5.20
CA ARG A 287 23.38 -9.49 5.57
C ARG A 287 24.33 -9.44 6.77
N GLU A 288 25.30 -8.53 6.76
CA GLU A 288 26.23 -8.27 7.87
C GLU A 288 25.46 -7.92 9.14
N LEU A 289 24.51 -6.98 9.03
CA LEU A 289 23.63 -6.60 10.13
C LEU A 289 22.88 -7.81 10.72
N ARG A 290 22.35 -8.70 9.87
CA ARG A 290 21.64 -9.91 10.32
C ARG A 290 22.56 -11.00 10.88
N ALA A 291 23.81 -11.08 10.42
CA ALA A 291 24.79 -12.04 10.93
C ALA A 291 25.33 -11.67 12.31
N GLY A 292 25.19 -10.40 12.72
CA GLY A 292 25.81 -9.87 13.95
C GLY A 292 27.26 -9.41 13.73
N ASP A 293 27.81 -9.65 12.53
CA ASP A 293 29.12 -9.17 12.10
C ASP A 293 28.95 -7.75 11.56
N GLY A 294 29.25 -6.74 12.37
CA GLY A 294 29.10 -5.33 11.96
C GLY A 294 29.91 -4.99 10.69
N PRO A 295 29.48 -4.01 9.88
CA PRO A 295 30.26 -3.60 8.71
C PRO A 295 31.66 -3.15 9.13
N ALA A 296 32.68 -3.63 8.41
CA ALA A 296 34.05 -3.16 8.53
C ALA A 296 34.05 -1.63 8.37
N SER A 297 34.60 -0.94 9.36
CA SER A 297 34.80 0.52 9.30
C SER A 297 35.44 0.91 7.97
N PRO A 298 35.00 1.99 7.31
CA PRO A 298 35.71 2.49 6.14
C PRO A 298 37.17 2.77 6.53
N PRO A 299 38.16 2.57 5.62
CA PRO A 299 39.54 2.90 5.90
C PRO A 299 39.60 4.36 6.33
N GLN A 300 40.05 4.59 7.57
CA GLN A 300 40.35 5.93 8.05
C GLN A 300 41.47 6.45 7.16
N ALA A 301 41.22 7.51 6.40
CA ALA A 301 42.28 8.26 5.77
C ALA A 301 43.24 8.69 6.88
N GLU A 302 44.47 8.17 6.80
CA GLU A 302 45.55 8.54 7.71
C GLU A 302 45.66 10.06 7.74
N ARG A 303 45.56 10.62 8.94
CA ARG A 303 45.98 11.98 9.20
C ARG A 303 47.49 11.99 9.05
N GLU A 304 47.98 12.45 7.91
CA GLU A 304 49.35 12.92 7.81
C GLU A 304 49.46 14.18 8.70
N THR A 305 50.06 13.98 9.86
CA THR A 305 50.65 15.04 10.67
C THR A 305 51.84 15.61 9.93
N SER A 306 51.83 16.92 9.70
CA SER A 306 53.02 17.79 9.67
C SER A 306 52.69 19.06 10.41
#